data_AF-G1NZU7-F1
#
_entry.id   AF-G1NZU7-F1
#
_cell.length_a   1.000
_cell.length_b   1.000
_cell.length_c   1.000
_cell.angle_alpha   90.00
_cell.angle_beta   90.00
_cell.angle_gamma   90.00
#
_symmetry.space_group_name_H-M   'P 1'
#
loop_
_entity.id
_entity.type
_entity.pdbx_description
1 polymer ?
#
loop_
_entity_poly.entity_id
_entity_poly.type
_entity_poly.pdbx_seq_one_letter_code
_entity_poly.pdbx_strand_id
1 'polypeptide(L)'
;GCSITDAITILRNKLGDYQGQFNTTHLLALCDYFYNTFIRHYRLYQYVLGQDQEVNLTVNHVEVCVPPQPLPLAEGKDRGLWKLELKLAELTMAEVQKRTNVLLLKEALHLEQEHMLQKKFSEVTVQQKQVLEREELENLINEAIHIQIKCLKELLQYEIQTTFDILDLKLQKKTLNLNAPIPFPLSISGQLGQDESLKINKARKAKKAKGKR
;
A
#
# COMPACT_ATOMS: atom_id res chain seq x y z
N GLY A 1 -67.03 -0.62 -7.15
CA GLY A 1 -66.81 0.64 -6.40
C GLY A 1 -68.09 1.45 -6.39
N CYS A 2 -68.40 2.12 -5.29
CA CYS A 2 -69.57 3.02 -5.19
C CYS A 2 -69.49 4.14 -6.24
N SER A 3 -70.63 4.73 -6.63
CA SER A 3 -70.60 5.92 -7.49
C SER A 3 -70.33 7.18 -6.67
N ILE A 4 -69.87 8.26 -7.31
CA ILE A 4 -69.69 9.55 -6.63
C ILE A 4 -71.01 10.07 -6.04
N THR A 5 -72.13 9.77 -6.70
CA THR A 5 -73.47 10.09 -6.23
C THR A 5 -73.78 9.36 -4.93
N ASP A 6 -73.40 8.08 -4.83
CA ASP A 6 -73.57 7.29 -3.60
C ASP A 6 -72.68 7.81 -2.47
N ALA A 7 -71.47 8.26 -2.78
CA ALA A 7 -70.59 8.88 -1.78
C ALA A 7 -71.19 10.19 -1.23
N ILE A 8 -71.79 11.00 -2.10
CA ILE A 8 -72.47 12.25 -1.69
C ILE A 8 -73.74 11.96 -0.89
N THR A 9 -74.51 10.92 -1.24
CA THR A 9 -75.70 10.54 -0.46
C THR A 9 -75.32 9.98 0.91
N ILE A 10 -74.24 9.20 1.00
CA ILE A 10 -73.69 8.73 2.29
C ILE A 10 -73.23 9.93 3.13
N LEU A 11 -72.49 10.87 2.55
CA LEU A 11 -72.05 12.08 3.26
C LEU A 11 -73.26 12.87 3.78
N ARG A 12 -74.29 13.06 2.95
CA ARG A 12 -75.54 13.74 3.34
C ARG A 12 -76.22 13.04 4.51
N ASN A 13 -76.38 11.71 4.44
CA ASN A 13 -77.02 10.93 5.50
C ASN A 13 -76.24 11.06 6.80
N LYS A 14 -74.90 10.99 6.74
CA LYS A 14 -74.04 11.17 7.91
C LYS A 14 -74.12 12.58 8.48
N LEU A 15 -74.12 13.62 7.67
CA LEU A 15 -74.30 14.99 8.17
C LEU A 15 -75.69 15.18 8.81
N GLY A 16 -76.72 14.50 8.30
CA GLY A 16 -78.05 14.46 8.91
C GLY A 16 -78.03 13.86 10.32
N ASP A 17 -77.30 12.75 10.51
CA ASP A 17 -77.13 12.11 11.83
C ASP A 17 -76.47 13.06 12.86
N TYR A 18 -75.60 13.96 12.39
CA TYR A 18 -74.85 14.91 13.24
C TYR A 18 -75.57 16.25 13.46
N GLN A 19 -76.73 16.47 12.84
CA GLN A 19 -77.45 17.74 12.90
C GLN A 19 -77.90 18.11 14.32
N GLY A 20 -78.07 17.13 15.21
CA GLY A 20 -78.38 17.36 16.63
C GLY A 20 -77.18 17.65 17.53
N GLN A 21 -75.95 17.40 17.07
CA GLN A 21 -74.73 17.51 17.87
C GLN A 21 -73.88 18.73 17.50
N PHE A 22 -73.98 19.22 16.26
CA PHE A 22 -73.17 20.32 15.75
C PHE A 22 -74.04 21.50 15.32
N ASN A 23 -73.52 22.71 15.53
CA ASN A 23 -74.15 23.91 14.99
C ASN A 23 -74.02 23.96 13.46
N THR A 24 -74.96 24.63 12.81
CA THR A 24 -75.07 24.78 11.34
C THR A 24 -73.77 25.24 10.68
N THR A 25 -73.06 26.21 11.28
CA THR A 25 -71.76 26.69 10.77
C THR A 25 -70.69 25.59 10.75
N HIS A 26 -70.66 24.73 11.77
CA HIS A 26 -69.70 23.63 11.85
C HIS A 26 -70.04 22.50 10.87
N LEU A 27 -71.32 22.23 10.65
CA LEU A 27 -71.76 21.26 9.63
C LEU A 27 -71.41 21.72 8.21
N LEU A 28 -71.53 23.02 7.93
CA LEU A 28 -71.10 23.59 6.64
C LEU A 28 -69.58 23.50 6.47
N ALA A 29 -68.80 23.81 7.50
CA ALA A 29 -67.34 23.67 7.47
C ALA A 29 -66.91 22.21 7.26
N LEU A 30 -67.60 21.26 7.90
CA LEU A 30 -67.35 19.83 7.70
C LEU A 30 -67.70 19.38 6.29
N CYS A 31 -68.82 19.85 5.74
CA CYS A 31 -69.21 19.60 4.35
C CYS A 31 -68.14 20.12 3.37
N ASP A 32 -67.65 21.34 3.58
CA ASP A 32 -66.60 21.95 2.75
C ASP A 32 -65.27 21.19 2.87
N TYR A 33 -64.90 20.75 4.07
CA TYR A 33 -63.74 19.90 4.29
C TYR A 33 -63.82 18.59 3.50
N PHE A 34 -64.92 17.84 3.63
CA PHE A 34 -65.10 16.58 2.91
C PHE A 34 -65.20 16.78 1.40
N TYR A 35 -65.80 17.88 0.95
CA TYR A 35 -65.84 18.22 -0.46
C TYR A 35 -64.43 18.43 -1.02
N ASN A 36 -63.62 19.26 -0.37
CA ASN A 36 -62.29 19.62 -0.84
C ASN A 36 -61.24 18.50 -0.68
N THR A 37 -61.41 17.60 0.30
CA THR A 37 -60.48 16.50 0.53
C THR A 37 -60.89 15.24 -0.23
N PHE A 38 -62.10 14.71 -0.01
CA PHE A 38 -62.52 13.41 -0.52
C PHE A 38 -63.28 13.50 -1.84
N ILE A 39 -64.29 14.37 -1.95
CA ILE A 39 -65.16 14.39 -3.14
C ILE A 39 -64.39 14.91 -4.36
N ARG A 40 -63.58 15.95 -4.19
CA ARG A 40 -62.74 16.52 -5.26
C ARG A 40 -61.75 15.51 -5.84
N HIS A 41 -61.23 14.61 -5.02
CA HIS A 41 -60.25 13.59 -5.41
C HIS A 41 -60.85 12.18 -5.51
N TYR A 42 -62.18 12.07 -5.63
CA TYR A 42 -62.91 10.80 -5.57
C TYR A 42 -62.35 9.73 -6.51
N ARG A 43 -62.02 10.13 -7.76
CA ARG A 43 -61.48 9.21 -8.78
C ARG A 43 -60.09 8.68 -8.41
N LEU A 44 -59.26 9.48 -7.74
CA LEU A 44 -57.93 9.07 -7.29
C LEU A 44 -58.07 8.02 -6.18
N TYR A 45 -58.92 8.29 -5.18
CA TYR A 45 -59.18 7.33 -4.11
C TYR A 45 -59.83 6.05 -4.63
N GLN A 46 -60.77 6.16 -5.59
CA GLN A 46 -61.37 4.99 -6.23
C GLN A 46 -60.35 4.15 -6.99
N TYR A 47 -59.37 4.79 -7.64
CA TYR A 47 -58.31 4.09 -8.35
C TYR A 47 -57.32 3.41 -7.40
N VAL A 48 -56.83 4.13 -6.38
CA VAL A 48 -55.83 3.63 -5.43
C VAL A 48 -56.40 2.59 -4.48
N LEU A 49 -57.62 2.78 -3.97
CA LEU A 49 -58.22 1.91 -2.95
C LEU A 49 -59.16 0.85 -3.55
N GLY A 50 -59.57 1.02 -4.80
CA GLY A 50 -60.58 0.17 -5.44
C GLY A 50 -60.03 -0.87 -6.42
N GLN A 51 -58.73 -0.86 -6.71
CA GLN A 51 -58.07 -1.85 -7.56
C GLN A 51 -56.90 -2.51 -6.83
N ASP A 52 -56.73 -3.81 -7.01
CA ASP A 52 -55.48 -4.49 -6.65
C ASP A 52 -54.38 -3.98 -7.57
N GLN A 53 -53.43 -3.23 -7.01
CA GLN A 53 -52.32 -2.67 -7.76
C GLN A 53 -51.25 -3.76 -7.94
N GLU A 54 -50.93 -4.12 -9.18
CA GLU A 54 -49.76 -4.96 -9.46
C GLU A 54 -48.47 -4.18 -9.14
N VAL A 55 -47.92 -4.44 -7.95
CA VAL A 55 -46.64 -3.88 -7.54
C VAL A 55 -45.53 -4.64 -8.25
N ASN A 56 -45.00 -4.09 -9.33
CA ASN A 56 -43.83 -4.62 -10.03
C ASN A 56 -42.56 -4.34 -9.19
N LEU A 57 -42.34 -5.14 -8.15
CA LEU A 57 -41.11 -5.12 -7.35
C LEU A 57 -39.99 -5.84 -8.11
N THR A 58 -39.09 -5.07 -8.71
CA THR A 58 -37.82 -5.60 -9.21
C THR A 58 -36.91 -5.92 -8.03
N VAL A 59 -36.94 -7.17 -7.58
CA VAL A 59 -36.04 -7.67 -6.53
C VAL A 59 -34.72 -8.10 -7.16
N ASN A 60 -33.73 -7.20 -7.11
CA ASN A 60 -32.36 -7.52 -7.51
C ASN A 60 -31.62 -8.17 -6.34
N HIS A 61 -31.10 -9.38 -6.54
CA HIS A 61 -30.20 -10.02 -5.58
C HIS A 61 -28.82 -9.36 -5.68
N VAL A 62 -28.39 -8.71 -4.59
CA VAL A 62 -27.05 -8.16 -4.45
C VAL A 62 -26.31 -9.00 -3.42
N GLU A 63 -25.30 -9.74 -3.87
CA GLU A 63 -24.39 -10.42 -2.96
C GLU A 63 -23.38 -9.41 -2.41
N VAL A 64 -23.48 -9.15 -1.11
CA VAL A 64 -22.52 -8.32 -0.39
C VAL A 64 -21.39 -9.22 0.08
N CYS A 65 -20.27 -9.22 -0.63
CA CYS A 65 -19.08 -9.94 -0.20
C CYS A 65 -18.52 -9.32 1.08
N VAL A 66 -18.38 -10.14 2.13
CA VAL A 66 -17.74 -9.70 3.38
C VAL A 66 -16.23 -9.61 3.14
N PRO A 67 -15.56 -8.51 3.53
CA PRO A 67 -14.11 -8.42 3.42
C PRO A 67 -13.44 -9.53 4.24
N PRO A 68 -12.26 -9.99 3.82
CA PRO A 68 -11.52 -11.00 4.57
C PRO A 68 -11.27 -10.50 6.00
N GLN A 69 -11.37 -11.42 6.95
CA GLN A 69 -11.19 -11.07 8.36
C GLN A 69 -9.75 -10.58 8.58
N PRO A 70 -9.54 -9.43 9.24
CA PRO A 70 -8.21 -8.92 9.49
C PRO A 70 -7.43 -9.89 10.38
N LEU A 71 -6.12 -9.93 10.16
CA LEU A 71 -5.20 -10.73 10.97
C LEU A 71 -5.24 -10.27 12.44
N PRO A 72 -4.97 -11.17 13.40
CA PRO A 72 -4.84 -10.82 14.81
C PRO A 72 -3.82 -9.70 15.03
N LEU A 73 -4.10 -8.81 15.98
CA LEU A 73 -3.14 -7.74 16.36
C LEU A 73 -1.80 -8.28 16.86
N ALA A 74 -1.76 -9.53 17.32
CA ALA A 74 -0.52 -10.22 17.70
C ALA A 74 0.45 -10.43 16.53
N GLU A 75 -0.07 -10.49 15.30
CA GLU A 75 0.72 -10.51 14.06
C GLU A 75 1.08 -9.10 13.58
N GLY A 76 0.51 -8.08 14.22
CA GLY A 76 0.80 -6.68 13.97
C GLY A 76 2.23 -6.33 14.34
N LYS A 77 2.83 -5.46 13.53
CA LYS A 77 4.14 -4.90 13.83
C LYS A 77 4.01 -3.56 14.52
N ASP A 78 4.86 -3.30 15.51
CA ASP A 78 4.97 -1.97 16.08
C ASP A 78 5.29 -0.94 14.99
N ARG A 79 4.61 0.21 15.05
CA ARG A 79 4.73 1.27 14.04
C ARG A 79 6.14 1.85 14.00
N GLY A 80 6.81 1.96 15.14
CA GLY A 80 8.20 2.43 15.23
C GLY A 80 9.16 1.47 14.54
N LEU A 81 9.04 0.18 14.86
CA LEU A 81 9.82 -0.88 14.21
C LEU A 81 9.57 -0.95 12.70
N TRP A 82 8.31 -0.89 12.25
CA TRP A 82 7.97 -0.87 10.83
C TRP A 82 8.60 0.31 10.08
N LYS A 83 8.54 1.52 10.66
CA LYS A 83 9.17 2.70 10.07
C LYS A 83 10.69 2.59 10.00
N LEU A 84 11.31 2.00 11.01
CA LEU A 84 12.74 1.76 11.04
C LEU A 84 13.15 0.79 9.93
N GLU A 85 12.42 -0.31 9.76
CA GLU A 85 12.66 -1.26 8.68
C GLU A 85 12.49 -0.65 7.30
N LEU A 86 11.45 0.15 7.10
CA LEU A 86 11.24 0.86 5.85
C LEU A 86 12.44 1.75 5.50
N LYS A 87 12.94 2.54 6.46
CA LYS A 87 14.13 3.37 6.28
C LYS A 87 15.39 2.54 6.04
N LEU A 88 15.57 1.42 6.75
CA LEU A 88 16.71 0.53 6.52
C LEU A 88 16.69 -0.10 5.12
N ALA A 89 15.50 -0.47 4.63
CA ALA A 89 15.31 -0.99 3.28
C ALA A 89 15.67 0.08 2.23
N GLU A 90 15.19 1.31 2.41
CA GLU A 90 15.53 2.45 1.55
C GLU A 90 17.04 2.70 1.47
N LEU A 91 17.72 2.81 2.62
CA LEU A 91 19.17 3.00 2.66
C LEU A 91 19.93 1.80 2.08
N THR A 92 19.37 0.60 2.14
CA THR A 92 19.97 -0.61 1.55
C THR A 92 19.83 -0.62 0.04
N MET A 93 18.68 -0.24 -0.49
CA MET A 93 18.49 -0.04 -1.91
C MET A 93 19.41 1.06 -2.45
N ALA A 94 19.54 2.19 -1.75
CA ALA A 94 20.44 3.27 -2.14
C ALA A 94 21.91 2.81 -2.20
N GLU A 95 22.38 2.03 -1.22
CA GLU A 95 23.74 1.48 -1.23
C GLU A 95 23.97 0.52 -2.40
N VAL A 96 23.01 -0.38 -2.67
CA VAL A 96 23.07 -1.30 -3.82
C VAL A 96 23.11 -0.52 -5.12
N GLN A 97 22.25 0.48 -5.29
CA GLN A 97 22.20 1.31 -6.48
C GLN A 97 23.55 2.01 -6.74
N LYS A 98 24.18 2.58 -5.70
CA LYS A 98 25.49 3.23 -5.81
C LYS A 98 26.57 2.25 -6.29
N ARG A 99 26.59 1.02 -5.77
CA ARG A 99 27.52 -0.03 -6.23
C ARG A 99 27.26 -0.43 -7.68
N THR A 100 26.01 -0.62 -8.05
CA THR A 100 25.64 -0.96 -9.43
C THR A 100 26.06 0.13 -10.40
N ASN A 101 25.87 1.40 -10.04
CA ASN A 101 26.29 2.52 -10.88
C ASN A 101 27.82 2.55 -11.11
N VAL A 102 28.63 2.19 -10.12
CA VAL A 102 30.10 2.08 -10.29
C VAL A 102 30.45 1.00 -11.30
N LEU A 103 29.79 -0.16 -11.22
CA LEU A 103 30.02 -1.25 -12.17
C LEU A 103 29.66 -0.84 -13.60
N LEU A 104 28.50 -0.21 -13.78
CA LEU A 104 28.06 0.28 -15.09
C LEU A 104 29.00 1.35 -15.65
N LEU A 105 29.48 2.28 -14.80
CA LEU A 105 30.43 3.29 -15.24
C LEU A 105 31.76 2.65 -15.66
N LYS A 106 32.26 1.67 -14.90
CA LYS A 106 33.50 0.96 -15.24
C LYS A 106 33.40 0.27 -16.59
N GLU A 107 32.27 -0.38 -16.87
CA GLU A 107 32.00 -1.00 -18.18
C GLU A 107 31.92 0.05 -19.30
N ALA A 108 31.23 1.17 -19.06
CA ALA A 108 31.11 2.26 -20.03
C ALA A 108 32.47 2.90 -20.37
N LEU A 109 33.30 3.18 -19.35
CA LEU A 109 34.63 3.75 -19.54
C LEU A 109 35.57 2.77 -20.26
N HIS A 110 35.43 1.47 -20.01
CA HIS A 110 36.20 0.46 -20.74
C HIS A 110 35.85 0.45 -22.24
N LEU A 111 34.56 0.46 -22.57
CA LEU A 111 34.07 0.55 -23.94
C LEU A 111 34.52 1.85 -24.62
N GLU A 112 34.45 2.98 -23.92
CA GLU A 112 34.91 4.27 -24.45
C GLU A 112 36.42 4.25 -24.71
N GLN A 113 37.22 3.70 -23.78
CA GLN A 113 38.65 3.56 -23.94
C GLN A 113 39.01 2.72 -25.17
N GLU A 114 38.38 1.55 -25.33
CA GLU A 114 38.59 0.68 -26.51
C GLU A 114 38.24 1.40 -27.80
N HIS A 115 37.10 2.08 -27.83
CA HIS A 115 36.65 2.83 -29.01
C HIS A 115 37.63 3.98 -29.36
N MET A 116 38.08 4.75 -28.37
CA MET A 116 39.04 5.84 -28.61
C MET A 116 40.38 5.31 -29.11
N LEU A 117 40.90 4.23 -28.53
CA LEU A 117 42.14 3.60 -28.97
C LEU A 117 42.00 3.05 -30.40
N GLN A 118 40.93 2.33 -30.69
CA GLN A 118 40.66 1.78 -32.03
C GLN A 118 40.57 2.89 -33.08
N LYS A 119 39.90 4.00 -32.77
CA LYS A 119 39.82 5.16 -33.65
C LYS A 119 41.22 5.72 -33.94
N LYS A 120 42.04 5.93 -32.91
CA LYS A 120 43.42 6.42 -33.07
C LYS A 120 44.29 5.46 -33.91
N PHE A 121 44.20 4.15 -33.68
CA PHE A 121 44.94 3.17 -34.48
C PHE A 121 44.46 3.08 -35.93
N SER A 122 43.16 3.25 -36.17
CA SER A 122 42.59 3.24 -37.52
C SER A 122 42.98 4.48 -38.32
N GLU A 123 43.02 5.66 -37.70
CA GLU A 123 43.47 6.91 -38.33
C GLU A 123 44.90 6.78 -38.88
N VAL A 124 45.80 6.17 -38.10
CA VAL A 124 47.17 5.88 -38.52
C VAL A 124 47.22 4.87 -39.68
N THR A 125 46.39 3.82 -39.62
CA THR A 125 46.33 2.78 -40.66
C THR A 125 45.78 3.30 -42.00
N VAL A 126 44.86 4.26 -41.97
CA VAL A 126 44.29 4.89 -43.16
C VAL A 126 45.27 5.88 -43.80
N GLN A 127 46.09 6.56 -42.99
CA GLN A 127 47.05 7.54 -43.47
C GLN A 127 48.33 6.92 -44.05
N GLN A 128 48.69 5.68 -43.71
CA GLN A 128 50.01 5.14 -44.04
C GLN A 128 49.96 3.71 -44.62
N LYS A 129 50.44 3.57 -45.87
CA LYS A 129 50.82 2.29 -46.50
C LYS A 129 52.32 1.98 -46.35
N GLN A 130 53.03 2.74 -45.51
CA GLN A 130 54.50 2.72 -45.38
C GLN A 130 54.89 2.59 -43.90
N VAL A 131 56.17 2.26 -43.63
CA VAL A 131 56.71 2.05 -42.27
C VAL A 131 56.56 3.35 -41.46
N LEU A 132 55.95 3.25 -40.27
CA LEU A 132 55.79 4.34 -39.31
C LEU A 132 57.13 4.96 -38.93
N GLU A 133 57.24 6.29 -38.99
CA GLU A 133 58.41 6.99 -38.46
C GLU A 133 58.42 6.96 -36.93
N ARG A 134 59.62 7.04 -36.34
CA ARG A 134 59.80 6.96 -34.88
C ARG A 134 58.99 8.02 -34.14
N GLU A 135 58.94 9.23 -34.67
CA GLU A 135 58.24 10.37 -34.07
C GLU A 135 56.71 10.17 -34.08
N GLU A 136 56.18 9.59 -35.16
CA GLU A 136 54.76 9.25 -35.28
C GLU A 136 54.36 8.12 -34.32
N LEU A 137 55.24 7.12 -34.16
CA LEU A 137 55.06 6.05 -33.19
C LEU A 137 55.08 6.59 -31.75
N GLU A 138 56.00 7.49 -31.43
CA GLU A 138 56.09 8.11 -30.10
C GLU A 138 54.84 8.94 -29.78
N ASN A 139 54.35 9.71 -30.76
CA ASN A 139 53.08 10.43 -30.64
C ASN A 139 51.89 9.49 -30.43
N LEU A 140 51.81 8.37 -31.16
CA LEU A 140 50.75 7.39 -31.00
C LEU A 140 50.76 6.74 -29.60
N ILE A 141 51.95 6.40 -29.10
CA ILE A 141 52.12 5.87 -27.74
C ILE A 141 51.67 6.90 -26.70
N ASN A 142 52.09 8.15 -26.85
CA ASN A 142 51.71 9.24 -25.94
C ASN A 142 50.19 9.47 -25.92
N GLU A 143 49.53 9.43 -27.09
CA GLU A 143 48.07 9.53 -27.19
C GLU A 143 47.36 8.34 -26.53
N ALA A 144 47.86 7.11 -26.74
CA ALA A 144 47.29 5.92 -26.10
C ALA A 144 47.42 5.97 -24.58
N ILE A 145 48.58 6.41 -24.07
CA ILE A 145 48.80 6.64 -22.64
C ILE A 145 47.87 7.73 -22.12
N HIS A 146 47.70 8.83 -22.87
CA HIS A 146 46.81 9.93 -22.47
C HIS A 146 45.37 9.47 -22.34
N ILE A 147 44.88 8.67 -23.30
CA ILE A 147 43.56 8.03 -23.26
C ILE A 147 43.42 7.18 -21.99
N GLN A 148 44.39 6.30 -21.70
CA GLN A 148 44.36 5.44 -20.52
C GLN A 148 44.35 6.23 -19.22
N ILE A 149 45.20 7.25 -19.10
CA ILE A 149 45.28 8.12 -17.91
C ILE A 149 43.96 8.87 -17.71
N LYS A 150 43.36 9.39 -18.80
CA LYS A 150 42.09 10.12 -18.72
C LYS A 150 40.97 9.22 -18.20
N CYS A 151 40.79 8.03 -18.77
CA CYS A 151 39.76 7.08 -18.32
C CYS A 151 40.00 6.62 -16.87
N LEU A 152 41.25 6.34 -16.51
CA LEU A 152 41.60 5.95 -15.14
C LEU A 152 41.31 7.06 -14.13
N LYS A 153 41.65 8.31 -14.46
CA LYS A 153 41.37 9.48 -13.61
C LYS A 153 39.88 9.61 -13.32
N GLU A 154 39.06 9.48 -14.37
CA GLU A 154 37.61 9.59 -14.24
C GLU A 154 37.03 8.46 -13.38
N LEU A 155 37.48 7.22 -13.59
CA LEU A 155 37.10 6.07 -12.77
C LEU A 155 37.44 6.30 -11.29
N LEU A 156 38.69 6.66 -10.99
CA LEU A 156 39.14 6.89 -9.62
C LEU A 156 38.36 8.01 -8.93
N GLN A 157 38.11 9.12 -9.64
CA GLN A 157 37.34 10.23 -9.10
C GLN A 157 35.91 9.79 -8.72
N TYR A 158 35.27 9.00 -9.58
CA TYR A 158 33.93 8.49 -9.31
C TYR A 158 33.90 7.44 -8.20
N GLU A 159 34.88 6.54 -8.15
CA GLU A 159 35.02 5.54 -7.09
C GLU A 159 35.23 6.19 -5.72
N ILE A 160 36.08 7.22 -5.63
CA ILE A 160 36.30 7.98 -4.41
C ILE A 160 34.98 8.61 -3.95
N GLN A 161 34.30 9.34 -4.84
CA GLN A 161 33.02 9.98 -4.51
C GLN A 161 31.97 8.95 -4.05
N THR A 162 31.82 7.86 -4.80
CA THR A 162 30.86 6.82 -4.45
C THR A 162 31.22 6.10 -3.14
N THR A 163 32.51 5.95 -2.83
CA THR A 163 32.94 5.37 -1.56
C THR A 163 32.53 6.25 -0.39
N PHE A 164 32.70 7.57 -0.49
CA PHE A 164 32.21 8.50 0.52
C PHE A 164 30.70 8.44 0.68
N ASP A 165 29.95 8.43 -0.43
CA ASP A 165 28.48 8.30 -0.39
C ASP A 165 28.05 6.99 0.30
N ILE A 166 28.70 5.86 0.00
CA ILE A 166 28.40 4.57 0.64
C ILE A 166 28.74 4.58 2.12
N LEU A 167 29.85 5.22 2.51
CA LEU A 167 30.24 5.35 3.92
C LEU A 167 29.21 6.19 4.69
N ASP A 168 28.71 7.27 4.09
CA ASP A 168 27.64 8.09 4.67
C ASP A 168 26.36 7.27 4.85
N LEU A 169 25.92 6.52 3.82
CA LEU A 169 24.77 5.62 3.93
C LEU A 169 24.94 4.57 5.04
N LYS A 170 26.16 3.99 5.18
CA LYS A 170 26.47 3.04 6.26
C LYS A 170 26.44 3.71 7.63
N LEU A 171 26.94 4.94 7.74
CA LEU A 171 26.87 5.72 8.96
C LEU A 171 25.41 5.98 9.35
N GLN A 172 24.58 6.42 8.41
CA GLN A 172 23.14 6.62 8.63
C GLN A 172 22.46 5.33 9.11
N LYS A 173 22.75 4.18 8.51
CA LYS A 173 22.23 2.87 8.97
C LYS A 173 22.67 2.55 10.40
N LYS A 174 23.93 2.80 10.76
CA LYS A 174 24.42 2.58 12.13
C LYS A 174 23.72 3.48 13.13
N THR A 175 23.57 4.76 12.80
CA THR A 175 22.83 5.73 13.63
C THR A 175 21.37 5.33 13.82
N LEU A 176 20.69 4.84 12.77
CA LEU A 176 19.32 4.35 12.89
C LEU A 176 19.20 3.12 13.81
N ASN A 177 20.14 2.19 13.73
CA ASN A 177 20.16 1.00 14.60
C ASN A 177 20.45 1.35 16.07
N LEU A 178 21.31 2.35 16.33
CA LEU A 178 21.58 2.82 17.69
C LEU A 178 20.36 3.49 18.32
N ASN A 179 19.54 4.15 17.51
CA ASN A 179 18.30 4.81 17.93
C ASN A 179 17.07 3.90 17.81
N ALA A 180 17.26 2.59 17.65
CA ALA A 180 16.15 1.65 17.53
C ALA A 180 15.31 1.65 18.82
N PRO A 181 13.98 1.73 18.72
CA PRO A 181 13.11 1.60 19.89
C PRO A 181 13.38 0.27 20.60
N ILE A 182 13.67 0.32 21.89
CA ILE A 182 13.77 -0.88 22.73
C ILE A 182 12.38 -1.54 22.72
N PRO A 183 12.26 -2.83 22.37
CA PRO A 183 10.98 -3.52 22.46
C PRO A 183 10.59 -3.63 23.95
N PHE A 184 9.50 -2.96 24.33
CA PHE A 184 8.90 -3.07 25.67
C PHE A 184 7.57 -3.85 25.62
N PRO A 185 7.27 -4.70 26.62
CA PRO A 185 8.17 -5.63 27.29
C PRO A 185 7.74 -7.10 27.11
N LEU A 186 8.68 -7.98 27.45
CA LEU A 186 8.51 -9.40 27.76
C LEU A 186 7.29 -9.65 28.64
N SER A 187 6.44 -10.59 28.25
CA SER A 187 5.32 -11.10 29.06
C SER A 187 5.84 -11.73 30.36
N ILE A 188 5.90 -10.93 31.43
CA ILE A 188 5.91 -11.45 32.80
C ILE A 188 4.45 -11.59 33.21
N SER A 189 3.93 -12.81 33.06
CA SER A 189 2.80 -13.33 33.84
C SER A 189 3.25 -14.74 34.23
N GLY A 190 3.72 -14.99 35.43
CA GLY A 190 2.95 -14.84 36.66
C GLY A 190 2.66 -16.27 37.15
N GLN A 191 3.46 -16.73 38.10
CA GLN A 191 3.28 -18.01 38.79
C GLN A 191 1.86 -18.18 39.34
N LEU A 192 1.21 -19.28 38.97
CA LEU A 192 0.27 -20.04 39.80
C LEU A 192 0.33 -21.47 39.23
N GLY A 193 1.18 -22.36 39.72
CA GLY A 193 1.02 -22.97 41.03
C GLY A 193 0.22 -24.26 40.87
N GLN A 194 0.86 -25.35 40.45
CA GLN A 194 0.60 -26.67 41.02
C GLN A 194 1.87 -27.53 40.99
N ASP A 195 2.02 -28.16 42.14
CA ASP A 195 3.14 -28.88 42.70
C ASP A 195 3.15 -30.35 42.21
N GLU A 196 4.19 -31.07 42.62
CA GLU A 196 4.41 -32.51 42.52
C GLU A 196 4.94 -33.01 41.15
N SER A 197 6.12 -33.60 41.02
CA SER A 197 6.83 -34.43 41.98
C SER A 197 8.30 -34.62 41.60
N LEU A 198 9.13 -34.50 42.63
CA LEU A 198 10.50 -34.98 42.82
C LEU A 198 10.91 -36.19 41.95
N LYS A 199 12.04 -36.08 41.25
CA LYS A 199 13.04 -37.17 41.15
C LYS A 199 14.45 -36.68 40.83
N ILE A 200 15.03 -36.17 41.91
CA ILE A 200 16.43 -36.19 42.35
C ILE A 200 17.32 -37.28 41.69
N ASN A 201 18.40 -36.80 41.07
CA ASN A 201 19.79 -37.26 41.09
C ASN A 201 20.15 -38.72 40.74
N LYS A 202 20.94 -38.87 39.65
CA LYS A 202 22.10 -39.79 39.63
C LYS A 202 23.30 -39.14 38.92
N ALA A 203 24.14 -38.50 39.73
CA ALA A 203 25.51 -38.15 39.37
C ALA A 203 26.33 -39.44 39.15
N ARG A 204 26.90 -39.60 37.95
CA ARG A 204 27.90 -40.64 37.65
C ARG A 204 29.24 -40.22 38.25
N LYS A 205 29.59 -40.84 39.38
CA LYS A 205 30.91 -40.84 40.00
C LYS A 205 31.91 -41.65 39.15
N ALA A 206 33.11 -41.11 39.05
CA ALA A 206 34.30 -41.65 38.42
C ALA A 206 34.80 -43.00 38.98
N LYS A 207 35.50 -43.76 38.13
CA LYS A 207 36.59 -44.70 38.47
C LYS A 207 37.59 -44.68 37.29
N LYS A 208 38.69 -43.93 37.42
CA LYS A 208 40.06 -44.36 37.78
C LYS A 208 40.78 -45.23 36.73
N ALA A 209 41.67 -44.55 36.00
CA ALA A 209 43.12 -44.80 35.84
C ALA A 209 43.63 -46.18 35.39
N LYS A 210 44.40 -46.19 34.29
CA LYS A 210 45.80 -46.65 34.28
C LYS A 210 46.51 -46.20 32.99
N GLY A 211 47.69 -45.58 33.15
CA GLY A 211 48.58 -45.21 32.06
C GLY A 211 49.60 -46.30 31.68
N LYS A 212 50.63 -45.85 30.96
CA LYS A 212 51.75 -46.55 30.27
C LYS A 212 51.38 -46.96 28.83
N ARG A 213 52.16 -46.67 27.81
CA ARG A 213 53.54 -46.18 27.68
C ARG A 213 53.66 -45.44 26.36
#